data_AF-A0A258W8Y1-F1
#
_entry.id   AF-A0A258W8Y1-F1
#
_cell.length_a   1.000
_cell.length_b   1.000
_cell.length_c   1.000
_cell.angle_alpha   90.00
_cell.angle_beta   90.00
_cell.angle_gamma   90.00
#
_symmetry.space_group_name_H-M   'P 1'
#
loop_
_entity.id
_entity.type
_entity.pdbx_description
1 polymer ?
#
loop_
_entity_poly.entity_id
_entity_poly.type
_entity_poly.pdbx_seq_one_letter_code
_entity_poly.pdbx_strand_id
1 'polypeptide(L)'
;MRLVPALLVFLTSYMALAADAHDAHSNEIPAMVKWQVINLAILGAILYKYGKQPTIEFFKARQTDYLKQAEKSKVLFQEAEKEYHDIEQRLKTLNATAADSIEKAKKDAEGVRKNIVAEAQTTATRIKDEAQTTAKIEAQKTTLKAKQDIVLQSLMTARQVLTTDIGSQDHQKLQSEFNKNIEAVNP
;
A
#
# COMPACT_ATOMS: atom_id res chain seq x y z
N MET A 1 35.71 26.63 42.18
CA MET A 1 36.84 25.67 42.16
C MET A 1 38.18 26.27 42.64
N ARG A 2 38.19 27.30 43.50
CA ARG A 2 39.43 27.93 44.02
C ARG A 2 39.73 27.62 45.50
N LEU A 3 38.77 27.03 46.22
CA LEU A 3 38.90 26.74 47.65
C LEU A 3 39.60 25.40 47.94
N VAL A 4 39.48 24.42 47.04
CA VAL A 4 40.16 23.11 47.16
C VAL A 4 41.69 23.25 47.18
N PRO A 5 42.34 23.99 46.25
CA PRO A 5 43.80 24.18 46.32
C PRO A 5 44.21 25.00 47.54
N ALA A 6 43.40 25.98 47.97
CA ALA A 6 43.69 26.75 49.18
C ALA A 6 43.63 25.86 50.45
N LEU A 7 42.63 24.98 50.55
CA LEU A 7 42.51 24.02 51.65
C LEU A 7 43.69 23.03 51.69
N LEU A 8 44.13 22.57 50.53
CA LEU A 8 45.24 21.63 50.37
C LEU A 8 46.59 22.27 50.75
N VAL A 9 46.80 23.54 50.37
CA VAL A 9 47.97 24.35 50.78
C VAL A 9 47.95 24.66 52.29
N PHE A 10 46.78 24.88 52.89
CA PHE A 10 46.66 25.06 54.33
C PHE A 10 46.91 23.76 55.10
N LEU A 11 46.49 22.59 54.59
CA LEU A 11 46.72 21.29 55.21
C LEU A 11 48.20 20.89 55.19
N THR A 12 48.90 21.12 54.07
CA THR A 12 50.34 20.82 53.95
C THR A 12 51.20 21.72 54.84
N SER A 13 50.82 22.99 55.01
CA SER A 13 51.45 23.92 55.96
C SER A 13 51.28 23.47 57.42
N TYR A 14 50.13 22.89 57.76
CA TYR A 14 49.86 22.34 59.10
C TYR A 14 50.72 21.10 59.42
N MET A 15 51.00 20.25 58.43
CA MET A 15 51.90 19.09 58.60
C MET A 15 53.36 19.48 58.75
N ALA A 16 53.81 20.52 58.05
CA ALA A 16 55.20 21.01 58.16
C ALA A 16 55.52 21.59 59.55
N LEU A 17 54.55 22.24 60.21
CA LEU A 17 54.71 22.82 61.54
C LEU A 17 54.59 21.78 62.68
N ALA A 18 54.05 20.59 62.41
CA ALA A 18 53.91 19.50 63.37
C ALA A 18 55.17 18.61 63.47
N ALA A 19 56.10 18.71 62.50
CA ALA A 19 57.30 17.89 62.44
C ALA A 19 58.45 18.34 63.38
N ASP A 20 58.37 19.56 63.95
CA ASP A 20 59.45 20.18 64.76
C ASP A 20 59.13 20.29 66.28
N ALA A 21 58.16 19.54 66.80
CA ALA A 21 57.77 19.60 68.22
C ALA A 21 58.36 18.44 69.04
N HIS A 22 59.60 18.57 69.51
CA HIS A 22 60.17 17.77 70.60
C HIS A 22 60.54 18.69 71.78
N ASP A 23 60.17 18.26 72.99
CA ASP A 23 60.45 18.80 74.33
C ASP A 23 59.79 20.12 74.79
N ALA A 24 58.89 20.01 75.78
CA ALA A 24 59.19 20.36 77.18
C ALA A 24 57.93 20.23 78.07
N HIS A 25 58.09 19.52 79.18
CA HIS A 25 57.11 19.40 80.26
C HIS A 25 56.78 20.77 80.90
N SER A 26 55.53 21.21 80.81
CA SER A 26 54.89 22.07 81.81
C SER A 26 53.36 21.96 81.71
N ASN A 27 52.67 22.08 82.83
CA ASN A 27 51.21 21.89 82.96
C ASN A 27 50.40 23.10 82.45
N GLU A 28 50.97 23.88 81.53
CA GLU A 28 50.31 24.97 80.84
C GLU A 28 50.06 24.54 79.41
N ILE A 29 48.84 24.76 78.89
CA ILE A 29 48.52 24.46 77.49
C ILE A 29 49.59 25.16 76.62
N PRO A 30 50.43 24.41 75.89
CA PRO A 30 51.53 24.99 75.12
C PRO A 30 50.97 26.06 74.20
N ALA A 31 51.64 27.22 74.12
CA ALA A 31 51.20 28.32 73.26
C ALA A 31 50.94 27.89 71.80
N MET A 32 51.65 26.83 71.36
CA MET A 32 51.46 26.15 70.08
C MET A 32 50.06 25.56 69.90
N VAL A 33 49.49 24.91 70.92
CA VAL A 33 48.14 24.34 70.88
C VAL A 33 47.08 25.45 70.80
N LYS A 34 47.29 26.59 71.49
CA LYS A 34 46.37 27.74 71.40
C LYS A 34 46.31 28.30 69.97
N TRP A 35 47.46 28.43 69.30
CA TRP A 35 47.52 28.90 67.91
C TRP A 35 46.89 27.89 66.93
N GLN A 36 47.08 26.59 67.18
CA GLN A 36 46.44 25.53 66.41
C GLN A 36 44.91 25.59 66.50
N VAL A 37 44.36 25.76 67.70
CA VAL A 37 42.90 25.89 67.92
C VAL A 37 42.34 27.13 67.22
N ILE A 38 43.05 28.26 67.25
CA ILE A 38 42.65 29.49 66.52
C ILE A 38 42.63 29.23 65.01
N ASN A 39 43.67 28.60 64.45
CA ASN A 39 43.71 28.28 63.02
C ASN A 39 42.62 27.29 62.60
N LEU A 40 42.32 26.28 63.43
CA LEU A 40 41.23 25.34 63.21
C LEU A 40 39.87 26.05 63.25
N ALA A 41 39.68 26.99 64.18
CA ALA A 41 38.47 27.80 64.27
C ALA A 41 38.30 28.70 63.04
N ILE A 42 39.38 29.32 62.54
CA ILE A 42 39.36 30.12 61.30
C ILE A 42 39.02 29.23 60.09
N LEU A 43 39.65 28.05 59.97
CA LEU A 43 39.36 27.09 58.91
C LEU A 43 37.90 26.61 58.96
N GLY A 44 37.39 26.29 60.15
CA GLY A 44 36.01 25.92 60.38
C GLY A 44 35.03 27.03 60.00
N ALA A 45 35.35 28.29 60.32
CA ALA A 45 34.54 29.45 59.94
C ALA A 45 34.50 29.66 58.42
N ILE A 46 35.63 29.49 57.73
CA ILE A 46 35.71 29.56 56.27
C ILE A 46 34.91 28.41 55.64
N LEU A 47 35.09 27.18 56.10
CA LEU A 47 34.34 26.02 55.59
C LEU A 47 32.83 26.14 55.84
N TYR A 48 32.42 26.64 57.00
CA TYR A 48 31.01 26.86 57.30
C TYR A 48 30.40 27.92 56.37
N LYS A 49 31.12 29.05 56.18
CA LYS A 49 30.65 30.16 55.35
C LYS A 49 30.61 29.82 53.86
N TYR A 50 31.62 29.10 53.35
CA TYR A 50 31.75 28.81 51.92
C TYR A 50 31.26 27.42 51.50
N GLY A 51 31.20 26.45 52.41
CA GLY A 51 30.82 25.05 52.11
C GLY A 51 29.32 24.79 52.18
N LYS A 52 28.57 25.56 53.00
CA LYS A 52 27.12 25.37 53.17
C LYS A 52 26.34 25.57 51.87
N GLN A 53 26.70 26.57 51.09
CA GLN A 53 25.99 26.89 49.84
C GLN A 53 26.18 25.84 48.73
N PRO A 54 27.41 25.47 48.32
CA PRO A 54 27.61 24.49 47.25
C PRO A 54 27.14 23.09 47.60
N THR A 55 27.17 22.70 48.88
CA THR A 55 26.67 21.38 49.32
C THR A 55 25.15 21.29 49.19
N ILE A 56 24.41 22.31 49.65
CA ILE A 56 22.95 22.37 49.50
C ILE A 56 22.56 22.45 48.03
N GLU A 57 23.25 23.25 47.23
CA GLU A 57 23.00 23.36 45.78
C GLU A 57 23.23 22.03 45.06
N PHE A 58 24.27 21.26 45.41
CA PHE A 58 24.52 19.94 44.84
C PHE A 58 23.40 18.94 45.15
N PHE A 59 22.97 18.85 46.41
CA PHE A 59 21.87 17.94 46.78
C PHE A 59 20.53 18.37 46.17
N LYS A 60 20.25 19.67 46.10
CA LYS A 60 19.05 20.19 45.42
C LYS A 60 19.07 19.90 43.92
N ALA A 61 20.20 20.14 43.24
CA ALA A 61 20.35 19.83 41.82
C ALA A 61 20.12 18.33 41.56
N ARG A 62 20.71 17.47 42.40
CA ARG A 62 20.55 16.02 42.28
C ARG A 62 19.10 15.57 42.51
N GLN A 63 18.41 16.14 43.49
CA GLN A 63 17.00 15.87 43.73
C GLN A 63 16.14 16.29 42.54
N THR A 64 16.36 17.50 42.01
CA THR A 64 15.64 18.01 40.83
C THR A 64 15.88 17.13 39.60
N ASP A 65 17.12 16.68 39.37
CA ASP A 65 17.44 15.79 38.25
C ASP A 65 16.72 14.44 38.38
N TYR A 66 16.69 13.85 39.58
CA TYR A 66 15.96 12.61 39.81
C TYR A 66 14.46 12.77 39.59
N LEU A 67 13.86 13.86 40.09
CA LEU A 67 12.44 14.14 39.89
C LEU A 67 12.13 14.35 38.41
N LYS A 68 12.96 15.11 37.69
CA LYS A 68 12.82 15.35 36.26
C LYS A 68 12.94 14.05 35.45
N GLN A 69 13.90 13.18 35.81
CA GLN A 69 14.07 11.88 35.17
C GLN A 69 12.85 10.99 35.42
N ALA A 70 12.35 10.94 36.66
CA ALA A 70 11.17 10.15 37.03
C ALA A 70 9.90 10.63 36.30
N GLU A 71 9.69 11.95 36.23
CA GLU A 71 8.59 12.55 35.49
C GLU A 71 8.70 12.25 33.99
N LYS A 72 9.89 12.41 33.41
CA LYS A 72 10.14 12.05 32.00
C LYS A 72 9.84 10.58 31.74
N SER A 73 10.29 9.67 32.59
CA SER A 73 10.00 8.24 32.46
C SER A 73 8.50 7.95 32.56
N LYS A 74 7.78 8.63 33.45
CA LYS A 74 6.32 8.50 33.58
C LYS A 74 5.60 8.97 32.31
N VAL A 75 5.98 10.13 31.76
CA VAL A 75 5.40 10.66 30.52
C VAL A 75 5.69 9.72 29.34
N LEU A 76 6.92 9.23 29.22
CA LEU A 76 7.28 8.26 28.17
C LEU A 76 6.49 6.96 28.29
N PHE A 77 6.29 6.46 29.51
CA PHE A 77 5.48 5.28 29.75
C PHE A 77 4.02 5.51 29.34
N GLN A 78 3.43 6.64 29.74
CA GLN A 78 2.05 6.99 29.37
C GLN A 78 1.88 7.17 27.85
N GLU A 79 2.85 7.78 27.17
CA GLU A 79 2.81 7.92 25.72
C GLU A 79 2.93 6.56 25.03
N ALA A 80 3.83 5.68 25.49
CA ALA A 80 3.98 4.33 24.98
C ALA A 80 2.72 3.47 25.21
N GLU A 81 2.08 3.59 26.37
CA GLU A 81 0.82 2.90 26.69
C GLU A 81 -0.32 3.38 25.79
N LYS A 82 -0.39 4.69 25.54
CA LYS A 82 -1.36 5.28 24.60
C LYS A 82 -1.13 4.81 23.17
N GLU A 83 0.12 4.81 22.70
CA GLU A 83 0.49 4.33 21.37
C GLU A 83 0.18 2.83 21.24
N TYR A 84 0.47 2.04 22.27
CA TYR A 84 0.13 0.62 22.31
C TYR A 84 -1.38 0.40 22.15
N HIS A 85 -2.21 1.13 22.89
CA HIS A 85 -3.66 1.02 22.78
C HIS A 85 -4.20 1.47 21.42
N ASP A 86 -3.65 2.53 20.82
CA ASP A 86 -4.02 2.97 19.47
C ASP A 86 -3.66 1.90 18.43
N ILE A 87 -2.46 1.31 18.51
CA ILE A 87 -2.06 0.20 17.64
C ILE A 87 -2.96 -1.03 17.84
N GLU A 88 -3.29 -1.38 19.08
CA GLU A 88 -4.19 -2.49 19.40
C GLU A 88 -5.58 -2.27 18.80
N GLN A 89 -6.14 -1.06 18.92
CA GLN A 89 -7.42 -0.70 18.33
C GLN A 89 -7.40 -0.74 16.80
N ARG A 90 -6.32 -0.23 16.19
CA ARG A 90 -6.12 -0.30 14.74
C ARG A 90 -6.03 -1.73 14.25
N LEU A 91 -5.31 -2.60 14.97
CA LEU A 91 -5.20 -4.03 14.65
C LEU A 91 -6.56 -4.73 14.75
N LYS A 92 -7.34 -4.48 15.81
CA LYS A 92 -8.69 -5.02 15.95
C LYS A 92 -9.60 -4.58 14.80
N THR A 93 -9.56 -3.29 14.46
CA THR A 93 -10.34 -2.72 13.35
C THR A 93 -9.91 -3.31 12.00
N LEU A 94 -8.60 -3.44 11.76
CA LEU A 94 -8.06 -4.02 10.53
C LEU A 94 -8.47 -5.49 10.38
N ASN A 95 -8.38 -6.28 11.46
CA ASN A 95 -8.77 -7.68 11.45
C ASN A 95 -10.27 -7.86 11.18
N ALA A 96 -11.13 -7.04 11.79
CA ALA A 96 -12.56 -7.04 11.52
C ALA A 96 -12.83 -6.67 10.05
N THR A 97 -12.22 -5.59 9.56
CA THR A 97 -12.39 -5.10 8.19
C THR A 97 -11.85 -6.09 7.15
N ALA A 98 -10.80 -6.84 7.46
CA ALA A 98 -10.22 -7.84 6.56
C ALA A 98 -11.21 -9.00 6.30
N ALA A 99 -11.87 -9.49 7.35
CA ALA A 99 -12.90 -10.53 7.21
C ALA A 99 -14.08 -10.02 6.36
N ASP A 100 -14.59 -8.83 6.67
CA ASP A 100 -15.67 -8.19 5.92
C ASP A 100 -15.28 -7.94 4.45
N SER A 101 -14.03 -7.54 4.21
CA SER A 101 -13.50 -7.30 2.86
C SER A 101 -13.43 -8.60 2.06
N ILE A 102 -13.00 -9.71 2.67
CA ILE A 102 -12.98 -11.02 2.02
C ILE A 102 -14.41 -11.50 1.71
N GLU A 103 -15.35 -11.32 2.63
CA GLU A 103 -16.75 -11.69 2.40
C GLU A 103 -17.37 -10.86 1.26
N LYS A 104 -17.15 -9.54 1.27
CA LYS A 104 -17.59 -8.66 0.19
C LYS A 104 -16.98 -9.05 -1.15
N ALA A 105 -15.67 -9.32 -1.19
CA ALA A 105 -14.99 -9.75 -2.40
C ALA A 105 -15.54 -11.08 -2.94
N LYS A 106 -15.88 -12.03 -2.07
CA LYS A 106 -16.55 -13.29 -2.48
C LYS A 106 -17.93 -13.02 -3.06
N LYS A 107 -18.74 -12.19 -2.41
CA LYS A 107 -20.08 -11.82 -2.89
C LYS A 107 -20.03 -11.10 -4.24
N ASP A 108 -19.10 -10.17 -4.39
CA ASP A 108 -18.88 -9.45 -5.64
C ASP A 108 -18.41 -10.40 -6.75
N ALA A 109 -17.46 -11.31 -6.45
CA ALA A 109 -17.01 -12.32 -7.39
C ALA A 109 -18.14 -13.27 -7.82
N GLU A 110 -19.02 -13.69 -6.90
CA GLU A 110 -20.20 -14.47 -7.23
C GLU A 110 -21.19 -13.71 -8.11
N GLY A 111 -21.38 -12.40 -7.86
CA GLY A 111 -22.20 -11.52 -8.67
C GLY A 111 -21.65 -11.39 -10.09
N VAL A 112 -20.35 -11.11 -10.23
CA VAL A 112 -19.65 -11.03 -11.51
C VAL A 112 -19.74 -12.37 -12.25
N ARG A 113 -19.52 -13.50 -11.57
CA ARG A 113 -19.64 -14.83 -12.17
C ARG A 113 -21.04 -15.06 -12.74
N LYS A 114 -22.09 -14.72 -11.98
CA LYS A 114 -23.48 -14.86 -12.45
C LYS A 114 -23.75 -14.00 -13.68
N ASN A 115 -23.25 -12.76 -13.70
CA ASN A 115 -23.41 -11.86 -14.85
C ASN A 115 -22.68 -12.40 -16.08
N ILE A 116 -21.43 -12.86 -15.95
CA ILE A 116 -20.66 -13.44 -17.05
C ILE A 116 -21.38 -14.66 -17.63
N VAL A 117 -21.91 -15.55 -16.77
CA VAL A 117 -22.64 -16.74 -17.23
C VAL A 117 -23.93 -16.35 -17.95
N ALA A 118 -24.69 -15.39 -17.42
CA ALA A 118 -25.92 -14.90 -18.06
C ALA A 118 -25.64 -14.24 -19.42
N GLU A 119 -24.60 -13.42 -19.51
CA GLU A 119 -24.17 -12.76 -20.75
C GLU A 119 -23.66 -13.78 -21.77
N ALA A 120 -22.88 -14.78 -21.34
CA ALA A 120 -22.42 -15.87 -22.18
C ALA A 120 -23.59 -16.68 -22.74
N GLN A 121 -24.59 -16.98 -21.91
CA GLN A 121 -25.80 -17.71 -22.34
C GLN A 121 -26.64 -16.91 -23.35
N THR A 122 -26.79 -15.60 -23.09
CA THR A 122 -27.49 -14.69 -23.99
C THR A 122 -26.76 -14.58 -25.33
N THR A 123 -25.44 -14.43 -25.30
CA THR A 123 -24.59 -14.36 -26.48
C THR A 123 -24.62 -15.67 -27.27
N ALA A 124 -24.54 -16.82 -26.60
CA ALA A 124 -24.64 -18.13 -27.23
C ALA A 124 -25.99 -18.33 -27.93
N THR A 125 -27.08 -17.89 -27.29
CA THR A 125 -28.42 -17.94 -27.89
C THR A 125 -28.51 -17.05 -29.12
N ARG A 126 -28.02 -15.81 -29.03
CA ARG A 126 -27.96 -14.88 -30.17
C ARG A 126 -27.15 -15.44 -31.34
N ILE A 127 -25.97 -16.01 -31.07
CA ILE A 127 -25.14 -16.65 -32.10
C ILE A 127 -25.89 -17.81 -32.76
N LYS A 128 -26.61 -18.62 -31.98
CA LYS A 128 -27.40 -19.73 -32.52
C LYS A 128 -28.51 -19.24 -33.44
N ASP A 129 -29.25 -18.21 -33.02
CA ASP A 129 -30.35 -17.64 -33.80
C ASP A 129 -29.85 -16.97 -35.09
N GLU A 130 -28.73 -16.25 -35.01
CA GLU A 130 -28.03 -15.69 -36.17
C GLU A 130 -27.57 -16.79 -37.13
N ALA A 131 -26.91 -17.84 -36.63
CA ALA A 131 -26.47 -18.97 -37.44
C ALA A 131 -27.62 -19.69 -38.13
N GLN A 132 -28.75 -19.90 -37.42
CA GLN A 132 -29.96 -20.50 -38.01
C GLN A 132 -30.55 -19.62 -39.11
N THR A 133 -30.60 -18.31 -38.89
CA THR A 133 -31.11 -17.35 -39.86
C THR A 133 -30.21 -17.31 -41.11
N THR A 134 -28.89 -17.22 -40.91
CA THR A 134 -27.91 -17.24 -41.99
C THR A 134 -27.95 -18.56 -42.76
N ALA A 135 -28.05 -19.70 -42.08
CA ALA A 135 -28.17 -21.00 -42.73
C ALA A 135 -29.43 -21.08 -43.62
N LYS A 136 -30.56 -20.55 -43.15
CA LYS A 136 -31.80 -20.49 -43.94
C LYS A 136 -31.64 -19.62 -45.18
N ILE A 137 -31.05 -18.43 -45.04
CA ILE A 137 -30.81 -17.51 -46.16
C ILE A 137 -29.86 -18.15 -47.18
N GLU A 138 -28.76 -18.77 -46.73
CA GLU A 138 -27.80 -19.39 -47.63
C GLU A 138 -28.39 -20.63 -48.32
N ALA A 139 -29.20 -21.43 -47.63
CA ALA A 139 -29.91 -22.56 -48.24
C ALA A 139 -30.88 -22.09 -49.35
N GLN A 140 -31.62 -21.01 -49.12
CA GLN A 140 -32.50 -20.41 -50.14
C GLN A 140 -31.69 -19.88 -51.33
N LYS A 141 -30.58 -19.19 -51.07
CA LYS A 141 -29.69 -18.65 -52.10
C LYS A 141 -29.03 -19.76 -52.93
N THR A 142 -28.55 -20.82 -52.30
CA THR A 142 -27.99 -21.99 -53.00
C THR A 142 -29.04 -22.68 -53.85
N THR A 143 -30.27 -22.83 -53.35
CA THR A 143 -31.38 -23.39 -54.13
C THR A 143 -31.70 -22.53 -55.36
N LEU A 144 -31.71 -21.20 -55.21
CA LEU A 144 -31.95 -20.27 -56.32
C LEU A 144 -30.83 -20.35 -57.36
N LYS A 145 -29.57 -20.37 -56.93
CA LYS A 145 -28.41 -20.54 -57.82
C LYS A 145 -28.47 -21.86 -58.58
N ALA A 146 -28.74 -22.97 -57.89
CA ALA A 146 -28.87 -24.28 -58.54
C ALA A 146 -29.97 -24.28 -59.62
N LYS A 147 -31.11 -23.63 -59.36
CA LYS A 147 -32.17 -23.47 -60.38
C LYS A 147 -31.69 -22.65 -61.58
N GLN A 148 -31.00 -21.54 -61.34
CA GLN A 148 -30.43 -20.72 -62.43
C GLN A 148 -29.41 -21.51 -63.25
N ASP A 149 -28.54 -22.27 -62.61
CA ASP A 149 -27.52 -23.10 -63.28
C ASP A 149 -28.17 -24.18 -64.15
N ILE A 150 -29.22 -24.86 -63.65
CA ILE A 150 -29.98 -25.85 -64.42
C ILE A 150 -30.65 -25.20 -65.63
N VAL A 151 -31.26 -24.03 -65.47
CA VAL A 151 -31.91 -23.30 -66.57
C VAL A 151 -30.87 -22.89 -67.63
N LEU A 152 -29.72 -22.36 -67.21
CA LEU A 152 -28.63 -21.99 -68.11
C LEU A 152 -28.09 -23.21 -68.87
N GLN A 153 -27.85 -24.32 -68.18
CA GLN A 153 -27.39 -25.56 -68.79
C GLN A 153 -28.41 -26.10 -69.79
N SER A 154 -29.69 -26.08 -69.44
CA SER A 154 -30.78 -26.51 -70.32
C SER A 154 -30.87 -25.64 -71.58
N LEU A 155 -30.74 -24.32 -71.44
CA LEU A 155 -30.66 -23.37 -72.55
C LEU A 155 -29.45 -23.64 -73.46
N MET A 156 -28.29 -23.94 -72.87
CA MET A 156 -27.08 -24.29 -73.64
C MET A 156 -27.27 -25.60 -74.41
N THR A 157 -27.81 -26.64 -73.77
CA THR A 157 -28.11 -27.91 -74.43
C THR A 157 -29.15 -27.74 -75.54
N ALA A 158 -30.25 -27.01 -75.28
CA ALA A 158 -31.27 -26.71 -76.28
C ALA A 158 -30.68 -25.95 -77.47
N ARG A 159 -29.83 -24.94 -77.22
CA ARG A 159 -29.10 -24.22 -78.27
C ARG A 159 -28.19 -25.15 -79.07
N GLN A 160 -27.47 -26.05 -78.42
CA GLN A 160 -26.61 -27.03 -79.09
C GLN A 160 -27.41 -27.97 -80.00
N VAL A 161 -28.54 -28.50 -79.50
CA VAL A 161 -29.44 -29.36 -80.29
C VAL A 161 -30.01 -28.59 -81.48
N LEU A 162 -30.58 -27.39 -81.25
CA LEU A 162 -31.09 -26.52 -82.32
C LEU A 162 -30.03 -26.22 -83.39
N THR A 163 -28.77 -26.02 -83.01
CA THR A 163 -27.69 -25.74 -83.97
C THR A 163 -27.27 -26.99 -84.77
N THR A 164 -27.45 -28.19 -84.21
CA THR A 164 -26.98 -29.45 -84.81
C THR A 164 -28.07 -30.15 -85.63
N ASP A 165 -29.35 -29.96 -85.27
CA ASP A 165 -30.50 -30.75 -85.77
C ASP A 165 -31.48 -29.94 -86.64
N ILE A 166 -31.24 -28.63 -86.87
CA ILE A 166 -32.07 -27.82 -87.78
C ILE A 166 -31.85 -28.25 -89.23
N GLY A 167 -32.90 -28.83 -89.83
CA GLY A 167 -33.00 -29.13 -91.26
C GLY A 167 -33.84 -28.10 -92.05
N SER A 168 -33.89 -28.26 -93.37
CA SER A 168 -34.64 -27.35 -94.27
C SER A 168 -36.16 -27.33 -94.03
N GLN A 169 -36.74 -28.42 -93.52
CA GLN A 169 -38.16 -28.53 -93.17
C GLN A 169 -38.56 -27.67 -91.96
N ASP A 170 -37.72 -27.60 -90.93
CA ASP A 170 -37.99 -26.77 -89.74
C ASP A 170 -37.87 -25.28 -90.06
N HIS A 171 -36.96 -24.92 -90.97
CA HIS A 171 -36.81 -23.54 -91.44
C HIS A 171 -38.07 -23.05 -92.19
N GLN A 172 -38.68 -23.89 -93.03
CA GLN A 172 -39.95 -23.56 -93.69
C GLN A 172 -41.13 -23.46 -92.70
N LYS A 173 -41.20 -24.36 -91.70
CA LYS A 173 -42.21 -24.28 -90.63
C LYS A 173 -42.08 -22.98 -89.83
N LEU A 174 -40.88 -22.61 -89.41
CA LEU A 174 -40.60 -21.38 -88.68
C LEU A 174 -40.98 -20.13 -89.49
N GLN A 175 -40.70 -20.11 -90.79
CA GLN A 175 -41.14 -19.02 -91.68
C GLN A 175 -42.68 -18.94 -91.78
N SER A 176 -43.36 -20.08 -91.87
CA SER A 176 -44.83 -20.13 -91.91
C SER A 176 -45.46 -19.68 -90.58
N GLU A 177 -44.90 -20.08 -89.44
CA GLU A 177 -45.38 -19.67 -88.11
C GLU A 177 -45.07 -18.21 -87.81
N PHE A 178 -43.94 -17.69 -88.27
CA PHE A 178 -43.61 -16.27 -88.19
C PHE A 178 -44.62 -15.44 -88.98
N ASN A 179 -44.88 -15.81 -90.24
CA ASN A 179 -45.87 -15.12 -91.07
C ASN A 179 -47.27 -15.17 -90.42
N LYS A 180 -47.68 -16.33 -89.91
CA LYS A 180 -48.97 -16.51 -89.22
C LYS A 180 -49.09 -15.68 -87.92
N ASN A 181 -48.02 -15.55 -87.14
CA ASN A 181 -48.02 -14.73 -85.92
C ASN A 181 -47.99 -13.22 -86.22
N ILE A 182 -47.32 -12.81 -87.29
CA ILE A 182 -47.35 -11.41 -87.76
C ILE A 182 -48.74 -11.07 -88.31
N GLU A 183 -49.42 -12.00 -89.00
CA GLU A 183 -50.80 -11.83 -89.45
C GLU A 183 -51.80 -11.78 -88.29
N ALA A 184 -51.55 -12.49 -87.18
CA ALA A 184 -52.41 -12.47 -85.99
C ALA A 184 -52.23 -11.22 -85.10
N VAL A 185 -51.12 -10.48 -85.27
CA VAL A 185 -50.83 -9.22 -84.55
C VAL A 185 -51.11 -7.99 -85.43
N ASN A 186 -51.48 -8.19 -86.70
CA ASN A 186 -51.98 -7.15 -87.59
C ASN A 186 -53.53 -7.21 -87.60
N PRO A 187 -54.25 -6.17 -87.14
CA PRO A 187 -55.71 -6.19 -87.08
C PRO A 187 -56.38 -6.30 -88.46
#